data_AF-A0A5C2RNJ8-F1
#
_entry.id   AF-A0A5C2RNJ8-F1
#
_cell.length_a   1.000
_cell.length_b   1.000
_cell.length_c   1.000
_cell.angle_alpha   90.00
_cell.angle_beta   90.00
_cell.angle_gamma   90.00
#
_symmetry.space_group_name_H-M   'P 1'
#
loop_
_entity.id
_entity.type
_entity.pdbx_description
1 polymer ?
#
loop_
_entity_poly.entity_id
_entity_poly.type
_entity_poly.pdbx_seq_one_letter_code
_entity_poly.pdbx_strand_id
1 'polypeptide(L)'
;MPAEAHGTVAAVLAAVSQATVHHARQTQINHYAAFSRLALLAYDVLINLAREKRLVWDEKFRPSSVLYYMTRYPVVAYQIFNVVYTPSTPQYVILCRYALGSEPESFQLRRARQVHMVHIPCLDPVCHMRVYAVMPQDILGMLLAIVLGLIGVLIIALDIWQDVEASCTQASNPLCTSPRAYLHAIYAYPATAPATVLTFLSLIFFDVFTTAILTWRMASMIHFGGGLKSLNSQKITKLFVQSGVVYFATITGLQLGGVILYFLPQGVYSTVLNNYTLLLSSILVSHFLLNLRQLVYDGDPDVTTTAMQSMSFAPSPNDSDHAKIHARTLMDEFSVPSYSYFFEATDRSSGMEMQTGAALERPDEVQRNVVSTDV
;
A
#
# COMPACT_ATOMS: atom_id res chain seq x y z
N MET A 1 56.12 -14.29 33.16
CA MET A 1 54.89 -13.50 32.88
C MET A 1 54.63 -13.10 31.41
N PRO A 2 55.29 -13.63 30.34
CA PRO A 2 54.90 -13.30 28.95
C PRO A 2 53.85 -14.24 28.31
N ALA A 3 53.50 -15.38 28.92
CA ALA A 3 52.62 -16.38 28.29
C ALA A 3 51.13 -15.98 28.24
N GLU A 4 50.63 -15.17 29.18
CA GLU A 4 49.22 -14.75 29.21
C GLU A 4 48.87 -13.70 28.14
N ALA A 5 49.84 -12.88 27.72
CA ALA A 5 49.62 -11.83 26.73
C ALA A 5 49.39 -12.37 25.30
N HIS A 6 49.88 -13.57 24.97
CA HIS A 6 49.67 -14.16 23.65
C HIS A 6 48.26 -14.77 23.49
N GLY A 7 47.66 -15.27 24.56
CA GLY A 7 46.31 -15.85 24.53
C GLY A 7 45.22 -14.81 24.24
N THR A 8 45.37 -13.59 24.77
CA THR A 8 44.39 -12.51 24.60
C THR A 8 44.36 -11.98 23.17
N VAL A 9 45.52 -11.85 22.51
CA VAL A 9 45.61 -11.38 21.11
C VAL A 9 44.94 -12.37 20.14
N ALA A 10 45.18 -13.67 20.31
CA ALA A 10 44.56 -14.70 19.47
C ALA A 10 43.03 -14.73 19.61
N ALA A 11 42.52 -14.60 20.84
CA ALA A 11 41.08 -14.54 21.10
C ALA A 11 40.43 -13.29 20.47
N VAL A 12 41.08 -12.13 20.55
CA VAL A 12 40.59 -10.88 19.93
C VAL A 12 40.56 -11.00 18.41
N LEU A 13 41.62 -11.53 17.78
CA LEU A 13 41.66 -11.73 16.32
C LEU A 13 40.57 -12.71 15.85
N ALA A 14 40.33 -13.79 16.59
CA ALA A 14 39.25 -14.73 16.28
C ALA A 14 37.87 -14.06 16.37
N ALA A 15 37.62 -13.28 17.42
CA ALA A 15 36.36 -12.53 17.59
C ALA A 15 36.14 -11.49 16.47
N VAL A 16 37.19 -10.74 16.10
CA VAL A 16 37.13 -9.79 14.98
C VAL A 16 36.84 -10.53 13.66
N SER A 17 37.48 -11.67 13.41
CA SER A 17 37.21 -12.45 12.19
C SER A 17 35.74 -12.92 12.12
N GLN A 18 35.17 -13.38 13.22
CA GLN A 18 33.77 -13.82 13.26
C GLN A 18 32.80 -12.66 13.05
N ALA A 19 33.07 -11.49 13.67
CA ALA A 19 32.27 -10.29 13.50
C ALA A 19 32.26 -9.81 12.04
N THR A 20 33.43 -9.81 11.36
CA THR A 20 33.53 -9.42 9.95
C THR A 20 32.76 -10.37 9.02
N VAL A 21 32.85 -11.68 9.24
CA VAL A 21 32.11 -12.68 8.46
C VAL A 21 30.60 -12.52 8.67
N HIS A 22 30.15 -12.29 9.91
CA HIS A 22 28.74 -12.04 10.20
C HIS A 22 28.22 -10.80 9.48
N HIS A 23 28.96 -9.70 9.54
CA HIS A 23 28.60 -8.45 8.86
C HIS A 23 28.55 -8.60 7.33
N ALA A 24 29.51 -9.32 6.75
CA ALA A 24 29.53 -9.61 5.32
C ALA A 24 28.30 -10.42 4.88
N ARG A 25 27.92 -11.44 5.65
CA ARG A 25 26.71 -12.24 5.41
C ARG A 25 25.44 -11.39 5.50
N GLN A 26 25.32 -10.55 6.52
CA GLN A 26 24.18 -9.66 6.68
C GLN A 26 24.03 -8.69 5.49
N THR A 27 25.16 -8.13 5.05
CA THR A 27 25.20 -7.26 3.86
C THR A 27 24.73 -8.02 2.62
N GLN A 28 25.20 -9.25 2.43
CA GLN A 28 24.82 -10.09 1.30
C GLN A 28 23.33 -10.46 1.31
N ILE A 29 22.78 -10.83 2.47
CA ILE A 29 21.35 -11.13 2.64
C ILE A 29 20.51 -9.90 2.28
N ASN A 30 20.89 -8.72 2.77
CA ASN A 30 20.19 -7.47 2.48
C ASN A 30 20.21 -7.14 0.97
N HIS A 31 21.31 -7.42 0.27
CA HIS A 31 21.39 -7.24 -1.18
C HIS A 31 20.43 -8.15 -1.92
N TYR A 32 20.47 -9.45 -1.65
CA TYR A 32 19.56 -10.40 -2.29
C TYR A 32 18.10 -10.07 -1.98
N ALA A 33 17.81 -9.64 -0.75
CA ALA A 33 16.47 -9.17 -0.38
C ALA A 33 16.05 -7.93 -1.18
N ALA A 34 16.96 -6.97 -1.42
CA ALA A 34 16.65 -5.79 -2.24
C ALA A 34 16.33 -6.15 -3.70
N PHE A 35 17.15 -7.00 -4.33
CA PHE A 35 16.88 -7.46 -5.70
C PHE A 35 15.60 -8.29 -5.80
N SER A 36 15.35 -9.17 -4.82
CA SER A 36 14.12 -9.97 -4.76
C SER A 36 12.88 -9.08 -4.63
N ARG A 37 12.93 -8.04 -3.79
CA ARG A 37 11.84 -7.04 -3.67
C ARG A 37 11.59 -6.31 -4.98
N LEU A 38 12.64 -5.85 -5.65
CA LEU A 38 12.52 -5.18 -6.95
C LEU A 38 11.94 -6.11 -8.02
N ALA A 39 12.39 -7.37 -8.06
CA ALA A 39 11.88 -8.37 -9.00
C ALA A 39 10.40 -8.67 -8.75
N LEU A 40 9.99 -8.83 -7.49
CA LEU A 40 8.59 -9.04 -7.12
C LEU A 40 7.71 -7.84 -7.52
N LEU A 41 8.20 -6.62 -7.29
CA LEU A 41 7.49 -5.40 -7.69
C LEU A 41 7.38 -5.27 -9.21
N ALA A 42 8.45 -5.55 -9.93
CA ALA A 42 8.45 -5.53 -11.39
C ALA A 42 7.48 -6.57 -11.96
N TYR A 43 7.49 -7.78 -11.41
CA TYR A 43 6.52 -8.82 -11.77
C TYR A 43 5.08 -8.35 -11.56
N ASP A 44 4.80 -7.78 -10.39
CA ASP A 44 3.47 -7.26 -10.06
C ASP A 44 3.00 -6.12 -11.00
N VAL A 45 3.91 -5.24 -11.42
CA VAL A 45 3.64 -4.19 -12.43
C VAL A 45 3.34 -4.81 -13.78
N LEU A 46 4.14 -5.76 -14.23
CA LEU A 46 3.97 -6.39 -15.55
C LEU A 46 2.65 -7.14 -15.66
N ILE A 47 2.26 -7.93 -14.65
CA ILE A 47 1.00 -8.69 -14.69
C ILE A 47 -0.24 -7.79 -14.64
N ASN A 48 -0.15 -6.61 -14.01
CA ASN A 48 -1.27 -5.68 -13.88
C ASN A 48 -1.28 -4.58 -14.94
N LEU A 49 -0.22 -4.46 -15.74
CA LEU A 49 -0.05 -3.37 -16.71
C LEU A 49 -1.25 -3.22 -17.66
N ALA A 50 -1.80 -4.33 -18.16
CA ALA A 50 -2.97 -4.31 -19.03
C ALA A 50 -4.22 -3.77 -18.31
N ARG A 51 -4.43 -4.16 -17.05
CA ARG A 51 -5.55 -3.69 -16.21
C ARG A 51 -5.37 -2.24 -15.82
N GLU A 52 -4.15 -1.83 -15.48
CA GLU A 52 -3.78 -0.45 -15.17
C GLU A 52 -4.02 0.48 -16.34
N LYS A 53 -3.56 0.08 -17.52
CA LYS A 53 -3.79 0.85 -18.74
C LYS A 53 -5.27 1.10 -18.94
N ARG A 54 -6.09 0.04 -18.93
CA ARG A 54 -7.53 0.13 -19.16
C ARG A 54 -8.27 0.92 -18.07
N LEU A 55 -7.96 0.68 -16.78
CA LEU A 55 -8.76 1.20 -15.67
C LEU A 55 -8.23 2.52 -15.08
N VAL A 56 -6.98 2.88 -15.37
CA VAL A 56 -6.31 4.04 -14.76
C VAL A 56 -5.77 5.02 -15.80
N TRP A 57 -5.19 4.52 -16.89
CA TRP A 57 -4.52 5.39 -17.87
C TRP A 57 -5.47 5.87 -18.98
N ASP A 58 -6.33 4.99 -19.47
CA ASP A 58 -7.30 5.29 -20.52
C ASP A 58 -8.53 6.05 -19.96
N GLU A 59 -8.76 5.94 -18.65
CA GLU A 59 -9.84 6.62 -17.94
C GLU A 59 -9.50 8.09 -17.64
N LYS A 60 -10.53 8.93 -17.54
CA LYS A 60 -10.37 10.34 -17.14
C LYS A 60 -9.69 10.43 -15.77
N PHE A 61 -8.81 11.41 -15.61
CA PHE A 61 -8.09 11.63 -14.37
C PHE A 61 -9.09 11.87 -13.21
N ARG A 62 -9.02 11.01 -12.19
CA ARG A 62 -9.88 11.00 -10.99
C ARG A 62 -9.00 11.02 -9.73
N PRO A 63 -9.50 11.38 -8.54
CA PRO A 63 -8.71 11.44 -7.32
C PRO A 63 -8.27 10.05 -6.87
N SER A 64 -9.06 9.01 -7.19
CA SER A 64 -8.58 7.63 -7.02
C SER A 64 -7.38 7.32 -7.89
N SER A 65 -7.19 8.00 -9.03
CA SER A 65 -6.00 7.79 -9.88
C SER A 65 -4.81 8.41 -9.20
N VAL A 66 -4.97 9.60 -8.60
CA VAL A 66 -3.95 10.20 -7.74
C VAL A 66 -3.59 9.27 -6.59
N LEU A 67 -4.58 8.75 -5.86
CA LEU A 67 -4.35 7.80 -4.76
C LEU A 67 -3.59 6.57 -5.26
N TYR A 68 -4.03 6.00 -6.38
CA TYR A 68 -3.34 4.87 -7.01
C TYR A 68 -1.86 5.18 -7.32
N TYR A 69 -1.60 6.30 -8.00
CA TYR A 69 -0.24 6.73 -8.34
C TYR A 69 0.62 6.95 -7.09
N MET A 70 0.08 7.63 -6.07
CA MET A 70 0.76 7.92 -4.79
C MET A 70 1.02 6.66 -3.97
N THR A 71 0.18 5.62 -4.09
CA THR A 71 0.42 4.35 -3.38
C THR A 71 1.48 3.48 -4.02
N ARG A 72 1.57 3.48 -5.36
CA ARG A 72 2.35 2.49 -6.09
C ARG A 72 3.72 3.01 -6.53
N TYR A 73 3.74 4.13 -7.24
CA TYR A 73 4.94 4.59 -7.93
C TYR A 73 6.03 5.14 -6.99
N PRO A 74 5.72 5.77 -5.84
CA PRO A 74 6.74 6.11 -4.85
C PRO A 74 7.49 4.87 -4.32
N VAL A 75 6.78 3.75 -4.12
CA VAL A 75 7.41 2.49 -3.71
C VAL A 75 8.26 1.90 -4.82
N VAL A 76 7.79 1.95 -6.08
CA VAL A 76 8.59 1.55 -7.26
C VAL A 76 9.87 2.37 -7.36
N ALA A 77 9.76 3.70 -7.31
CA ALA A 77 10.91 4.59 -7.32
C ALA A 77 11.87 4.25 -6.17
N TYR A 78 11.36 4.14 -4.94
CA TYR A 78 12.16 3.78 -3.77
C TYR A 78 12.94 2.47 -3.95
N GLN A 79 12.32 1.40 -4.45
CA GLN A 79 13.01 0.13 -4.65
C GLN A 79 14.10 0.22 -5.74
N ILE A 80 13.83 0.94 -6.83
CA ILE A 80 14.83 1.19 -7.88
C ILE A 80 16.01 1.99 -7.30
N PHE A 81 15.73 3.08 -6.58
CA PHE A 81 16.76 3.89 -5.93
C PHE A 81 17.58 3.05 -4.94
N ASN A 82 16.93 2.21 -4.14
CA ASN A 82 17.62 1.36 -3.17
C ASN A 82 18.62 0.43 -3.88
N VAL A 83 18.21 -0.25 -4.96
CA VAL A 83 19.09 -1.17 -5.71
C VAL A 83 20.20 -0.44 -6.49
N VAL A 84 19.87 0.63 -7.23
CA VAL A 84 20.81 1.35 -8.09
C VAL A 84 21.92 2.03 -7.28
N TYR A 85 21.56 2.62 -6.13
CA TYR A 85 22.49 3.40 -5.31
C TYR A 85 23.07 2.61 -4.13
N THR A 86 22.94 1.28 -4.12
CA THR A 86 23.59 0.46 -3.10
C THR A 86 25.13 0.53 -3.30
N PRO A 87 25.92 0.91 -2.28
CA PRO A 87 27.35 1.24 -2.42
C PRO A 87 28.27 0.07 -2.84
N SER A 88 27.75 -1.15 -2.92
CA SER A 88 28.48 -2.30 -3.47
C SER A 88 28.57 -2.30 -5.00
N THR A 89 27.73 -1.52 -5.70
CA THR A 89 27.82 -1.42 -7.15
C THR A 89 29.02 -0.53 -7.51
N PRO A 90 30.01 -1.04 -8.27
CA PRO A 90 31.23 -0.28 -8.58
C PRO A 90 30.97 1.02 -9.36
N GLN A 91 29.78 1.16 -9.96
CA GLN A 91 29.33 2.37 -10.65
C GLN A 91 29.12 3.57 -9.71
N TYR A 92 28.91 3.33 -8.40
CA TYR A 92 28.70 4.37 -7.40
C TYR A 92 29.90 5.33 -7.26
N VAL A 93 31.12 4.79 -7.25
CA VAL A 93 32.35 5.59 -7.08
C VAL A 93 32.56 6.53 -8.27
N ILE A 94 32.16 6.08 -9.48
CA ILE A 94 32.31 6.84 -10.71
C ILE A 94 31.31 7.98 -10.75
N LEU A 95 30.02 7.72 -10.49
CA LEU A 95 28.98 8.77 -10.47
C LEU A 95 29.23 9.83 -9.40
N CYS A 96 29.63 9.45 -8.18
CA CYS A 96 29.98 10.42 -7.13
C CYS A 96 31.18 11.30 -7.53
N ARG A 97 32.17 10.74 -8.20
CA ARG A 97 33.38 11.46 -8.61
C ARG A 97 33.13 12.41 -9.78
N TYR A 98 32.25 12.04 -10.71
CA TYR A 98 31.95 12.87 -11.90
C TYR A 98 30.82 13.87 -11.70
N ALA A 99 29.79 13.57 -10.90
CA ALA A 99 28.60 14.40 -10.83
C ALA A 99 28.70 15.59 -9.86
N LEU A 100 29.51 15.52 -8.80
CA LEU A 100 29.41 16.49 -7.70
C LEU A 100 30.72 17.14 -7.23
N GLY A 101 31.89 16.65 -7.62
CA GLY A 101 33.18 17.28 -7.30
C GLY A 101 33.45 17.54 -5.80
N SER A 102 32.60 17.02 -4.91
CA SER A 102 32.56 17.33 -3.49
C SER A 102 32.90 16.11 -2.63
N GLU A 103 33.55 16.36 -1.50
CA GLU A 103 33.91 15.40 -0.45
C GLU A 103 32.80 14.36 -0.16
N PRO A 104 33.14 13.06 -0.10
CA PRO A 104 32.20 11.94 -0.04
C PRO A 104 31.31 11.91 1.23
N GLU A 105 31.66 12.64 2.29
CA GLU A 105 30.89 12.65 3.54
C GLU A 105 29.54 13.37 3.43
N SER A 106 29.46 14.42 2.60
CA SER A 106 28.22 15.19 2.42
C SER A 106 27.13 14.43 1.65
N PHE A 107 27.49 13.35 0.95
CA PHE A 107 26.58 12.59 0.09
C PHE A 107 25.72 11.60 0.88
N GLN A 108 26.25 10.98 1.93
CA GLN A 108 25.50 10.02 2.76
C GLN A 108 24.36 10.71 3.51
N LEU A 109 24.60 11.91 4.07
CA LEU A 109 23.58 12.70 4.75
C LEU A 109 22.47 13.18 3.78
N ARG A 110 22.83 13.51 2.54
CA ARG A 110 21.84 13.83 1.50
C ARG A 110 21.02 12.61 1.07
N ARG A 111 21.62 11.42 1.07
CA ARG A 111 20.94 10.15 0.74
C ARG A 111 19.87 9.78 1.75
N ALA A 112 20.19 9.82 3.05
CA ALA A 112 19.20 9.58 4.12
C ALA A 112 18.03 10.58 3.99
N ARG A 113 18.35 11.86 3.77
CA ARG A 113 17.36 12.93 3.64
C ARG A 113 16.46 12.82 2.40
N GLN A 114 17.01 12.44 1.24
CA GLN A 114 16.21 12.28 0.00
C GLN A 114 15.31 11.05 0.04
N VAL A 115 15.81 9.93 0.57
CA VAL A 115 15.03 8.69 0.68
C VAL A 115 13.86 8.89 1.64
N HIS A 116 14.06 9.61 2.75
CA HIS A 116 12.99 9.93 3.70
C HIS A 116 11.97 10.95 3.18
N MET A 117 12.40 11.97 2.42
CA MET A 117 11.47 12.98 1.89
C MET A 117 10.48 12.42 0.85
N VAL A 118 10.82 11.34 0.15
CA VAL A 118 9.88 10.71 -0.79
C VAL A 118 8.97 9.71 -0.08
N HIS A 119 9.49 9.03 0.94
CA HIS A 119 8.81 7.93 1.61
C HIS A 119 7.69 8.39 2.56
N ILE A 120 8.01 9.36 3.42
CA ILE A 120 7.14 9.80 4.51
C ILE A 120 5.84 10.46 4.02
N PRO A 121 5.86 11.46 3.12
CA PRO A 121 4.62 12.13 2.73
C PRO A 121 3.71 11.31 1.81
N CYS A 122 4.18 10.20 1.23
CA CYS A 122 3.37 9.40 0.29
C CYS A 122 2.63 8.24 0.97
N LEU A 123 3.20 7.63 2.01
CA LEU A 123 2.63 6.42 2.63
C LEU A 123 1.60 6.73 3.74
N ASP A 124 1.78 7.80 4.50
CA ASP A 124 0.87 8.10 5.60
C ASP A 124 -0.52 8.59 5.21
N PRO A 125 -0.66 9.51 4.22
CA PRO A 125 -1.99 9.92 3.79
C PRO A 125 -2.80 8.73 3.30
N VAL A 126 -2.13 7.73 2.70
CA VAL A 126 -2.76 6.51 2.22
C VAL A 126 -3.32 5.70 3.38
N CYS A 127 -2.55 5.47 4.45
CA CYS A 127 -3.04 4.74 5.62
C CYS A 127 -4.19 5.49 6.32
N HIS A 128 -4.10 6.81 6.43
CA HIS A 128 -5.17 7.66 6.98
C HIS A 128 -6.43 7.62 6.09
N MET A 129 -6.27 7.71 4.78
CA MET A 129 -7.35 7.63 3.80
C MET A 129 -8.03 6.26 3.84
N ARG A 130 -7.28 5.17 4.07
CA ARG A 130 -7.87 3.82 4.21
C ARG A 130 -8.75 3.71 5.45
N VAL A 131 -8.33 4.27 6.58
CA VAL A 131 -9.16 4.27 7.81
C VAL A 131 -10.36 5.18 7.63
N TYR A 132 -10.16 6.36 7.04
CA TYR A 132 -11.22 7.34 6.80
C TYR A 132 -12.29 6.82 5.83
N ALA A 133 -11.89 6.12 4.77
CA ALA A 133 -12.82 5.55 3.79
C ALA A 133 -13.72 4.43 4.35
N VAL A 134 -13.28 3.75 5.43
CA VAL A 134 -14.03 2.62 6.00
C VAL A 134 -14.86 3.03 7.23
N MET A 135 -14.59 4.19 7.82
CA MET A 135 -15.32 4.65 9.00
C MET A 135 -16.65 5.33 8.61
N PRO A 136 -17.80 4.81 9.08
CA PRO A 136 -19.05 5.53 8.96
C PRO A 136 -19.05 6.77 9.82
N GLN A 137 -19.95 7.67 9.46
CA GLN A 137 -20.04 9.06 9.92
C GLN A 137 -20.47 9.23 11.38
N ASP A 138 -20.50 8.14 12.15
CA ASP A 138 -20.76 8.21 13.57
C ASP A 138 -19.61 8.93 14.28
N ILE A 139 -19.94 9.69 15.32
CA ILE A 139 -18.95 10.40 16.16
C ILE A 139 -17.84 9.44 16.63
N LEU A 140 -18.20 8.20 16.96
CA LEU A 140 -17.23 7.17 17.34
C LEU A 140 -16.25 6.82 16.21
N GLY A 141 -16.74 6.74 14.97
CA GLY A 141 -15.89 6.42 13.82
C GLY A 141 -14.92 7.54 13.50
N MET A 142 -15.38 8.79 13.59
CA MET A 142 -14.54 9.98 13.46
C MET A 142 -13.47 10.05 14.56
N LEU A 143 -13.86 9.84 15.83
CA LEU A 143 -12.94 9.82 16.96
C LEU A 143 -11.86 8.74 16.77
N LEU A 144 -12.26 7.55 16.34
CA LEU A 144 -11.34 6.45 16.13
C LEU A 144 -10.41 6.69 14.93
N ALA A 145 -10.88 7.34 13.88
CA ALA A 145 -10.03 7.79 12.77
C ALA A 145 -9.01 8.85 13.22
N ILE A 146 -9.41 9.80 14.07
CA ILE A 146 -8.49 10.80 14.66
C ILE A 146 -7.44 10.11 15.53
N VAL A 147 -7.84 9.17 16.38
CA VAL A 147 -6.92 8.41 17.24
C VAL A 147 -5.92 7.60 16.41
N LEU A 148 -6.37 6.87 15.39
CA LEU A 148 -5.47 6.15 14.48
C LEU A 148 -4.53 7.11 13.75
N GLY A 149 -5.03 8.29 13.36
CA GLY A 149 -4.20 9.27 12.68
C GLY A 149 -3.10 9.83 13.59
N LEU A 150 -3.43 10.15 14.84
CA LEU A 150 -2.44 10.60 15.84
C LEU A 150 -1.40 9.50 16.12
N ILE A 151 -1.81 8.24 16.20
CA ILE A 151 -0.88 7.10 16.35
C ILE A 151 0.01 6.97 15.11
N GLY A 152 -0.55 7.11 13.90
CA GLY A 152 0.22 7.10 12.66
C GLY A 152 1.29 8.20 12.64
N VAL A 153 0.91 9.44 12.97
CA VAL A 153 1.84 10.58 13.08
C VAL A 153 2.93 10.32 14.12
N LEU A 154 2.59 9.70 15.25
CA LEU A 154 3.56 9.32 16.26
C LEU A 154 4.56 8.29 15.73
N ILE A 155 4.12 7.28 14.98
CA ILE A 155 5.00 6.27 14.37
C ILE A 155 6.00 6.93 13.41
N ILE A 156 5.54 7.87 12.58
CA ILE A 156 6.43 8.64 11.69
C ILE A 156 7.48 9.40 12.48
N ALA A 157 7.07 10.08 13.55
CA ALA A 157 7.99 10.85 14.37
C ALA A 157 9.06 9.95 15.01
N LEU A 158 8.66 8.76 15.47
CA LEU A 158 9.58 7.75 16.02
C LEU A 158 10.50 7.17 14.94
N ASP A 159 10.01 6.92 13.72
CA ASP A 159 10.82 6.41 12.60
C ASP A 159 11.88 7.43 12.17
N ILE A 160 11.50 8.72 12.04
CA ILE A 160 12.44 9.82 11.76
C ILE A 160 13.47 9.93 12.89
N TRP A 161 13.03 9.85 14.14
CA TRP A 161 13.94 9.94 15.30
C TRP A 161 14.96 8.80 15.28
N GLN A 162 14.50 7.57 15.02
CA GLN A 162 15.33 6.38 14.93
C GLN A 162 16.35 6.48 13.78
N ASP A 163 15.98 7.02 12.62
CA ASP A 163 16.90 7.18 11.50
C ASP A 163 17.98 8.25 11.77
N VAL A 164 17.62 9.35 12.44
CA VAL A 164 18.58 10.36 12.89
C VAL A 164 19.57 9.75 13.89
N GLU A 165 19.09 8.92 14.81
CA GLU A 165 19.93 8.24 15.80
C GLU A 165 20.85 7.19 15.16
N ALA A 166 20.34 6.40 14.20
CA ALA A 166 21.11 5.43 13.43
C ALA A 166 22.19 6.11 12.56
N SER A 167 21.88 7.28 11.99
CA SER A 167 22.82 8.05 11.19
C SER A 167 23.97 8.61 12.03
N CYS A 168 23.69 9.13 13.22
CA CYS A 168 24.70 9.69 14.13
C CYS A 168 25.67 8.61 14.66
N THR A 169 25.16 7.40 14.91
CA THR A 169 25.97 6.28 15.41
C THR A 169 26.85 5.65 14.35
N GLN A 170 26.45 5.67 13.07
CA GLN A 170 27.28 5.22 11.96
C GLN A 170 28.32 6.26 11.52
N ALA A 171 27.94 7.55 11.46
CA ALA A 171 28.84 8.62 11.02
C ALA A 171 30.00 8.88 11.99
N SER A 172 29.83 8.56 13.27
CA SER A 172 30.90 8.66 14.27
C SER A 172 31.87 7.48 14.25
N ASN A 173 31.67 6.49 13.37
CA ASN A 173 32.57 5.35 13.21
C ASN A 173 33.16 5.23 11.79
N PRO A 174 33.91 6.22 11.30
CA PRO A 174 34.82 5.97 10.19
C PRO A 174 36.03 5.24 10.79
N LEU A 175 35.97 3.91 10.86
CA LEU A 175 37.10 3.10 11.32
C LEU A 175 37.55 3.47 12.75
N CYS A 176 36.81 3.02 13.77
CA CYS A 176 37.43 2.80 15.09
C CYS A 176 38.48 1.68 14.96
N THR A 177 39.65 2.02 14.42
CA THR A 177 40.89 1.24 14.39
C THR A 177 41.48 1.03 15.79
N SER A 178 40.85 1.61 16.81
CA SER A 178 41.23 1.52 18.21
C SER A 178 40.24 0.63 18.99
N PRO A 179 40.67 -0.54 19.50
CA PRO A 179 39.88 -1.41 20.38
C PRO A 179 39.28 -0.69 21.60
N ARG A 180 39.86 0.45 21.99
CA ARG A 180 39.45 1.24 23.15
C ARG A 180 38.15 2.03 22.91
N ALA A 181 37.87 2.43 21.67
CA ALA A 181 36.65 3.16 21.32
C ALA A 181 35.42 2.22 21.25
N TYR A 182 35.62 0.96 20.85
CA TYR A 182 34.55 -0.05 20.82
C TYR A 182 34.01 -0.36 22.23
N LEU A 183 34.91 -0.52 23.21
CA LEU A 183 34.53 -0.70 24.62
C LEU A 183 33.79 0.53 25.16
N HIS A 184 34.21 1.74 24.79
CA HIS A 184 33.55 2.96 25.26
C HIS A 184 32.14 3.13 24.66
N ALA A 185 31.93 2.76 23.39
CA ALA A 185 30.60 2.77 22.78
C ALA A 185 29.62 1.80 23.46
N ILE A 186 30.09 0.62 23.89
CA ILE A 186 29.28 -0.38 24.59
C ILE A 186 28.86 0.09 25.99
N TYR A 187 29.76 0.77 26.72
CA TYR A 187 29.46 1.20 28.10
C TYR A 187 28.84 2.59 28.21
N ALA A 188 29.06 3.48 27.23
CA ALA A 188 28.57 4.87 27.30
C ALA A 188 27.14 5.05 26.79
N TYR A 189 26.59 4.13 25.99
CA TYR A 189 25.25 4.30 25.40
C TYR A 189 24.36 3.06 25.59
N PRO A 190 23.90 2.76 26.82
CA PRO A 190 22.79 1.83 27.04
C PRO A 190 21.41 2.40 26.58
N ALA A 191 21.36 3.66 26.12
CA ALA A 191 20.12 4.39 25.84
C ALA A 191 19.63 4.36 24.38
N THR A 192 20.32 3.69 23.45
CA THR A 192 19.92 3.60 22.02
C THR A 192 19.01 2.40 21.70
N ALA A 193 19.00 1.37 22.55
CA ALA A 193 18.08 0.23 22.46
C ALA A 193 16.57 0.54 22.69
N PRO A 194 16.15 1.47 23.58
CA PRO A 194 14.73 1.69 23.82
C PRO A 194 13.98 2.33 22.64
N ALA A 195 14.64 3.15 21.82
CA ALA A 195 13.99 3.85 20.71
C ALA A 195 13.49 2.86 19.64
N THR A 196 14.31 1.90 19.24
CA THR A 196 13.95 0.91 18.22
C THR A 196 12.79 0.02 18.68
N VAL A 197 12.84 -0.46 19.93
CA VAL A 197 11.79 -1.29 20.52
C VAL A 197 10.46 -0.54 20.55
N LEU A 198 10.48 0.75 20.93
CA LEU A 198 9.28 1.56 21.01
C LEU A 198 8.64 1.76 19.63
N THR A 199 9.43 2.05 18.60
CA THR A 199 8.92 2.18 17.21
C THR A 199 8.26 0.88 16.76
N PHE A 200 8.91 -0.28 16.97
CA PHE A 200 8.33 -1.57 16.63
C PHE A 200 7.04 -1.86 17.39
N LEU A 201 7.02 -1.65 18.70
CA LEU A 201 5.81 -1.84 19.52
C LEU A 201 4.67 -0.94 19.04
N SER A 202 4.94 0.34 18.77
CA SER A 202 3.94 1.28 18.29
C SER A 202 3.34 0.87 16.95
N LEU A 203 4.18 0.38 16.03
CA LEU A 203 3.76 -0.11 14.72
C LEU A 203 2.87 -1.36 14.86
N ILE A 204 3.27 -2.32 15.70
CA ILE A 204 2.46 -3.51 15.99
C ILE A 204 1.10 -3.13 16.58
N PHE A 205 1.08 -2.24 17.58
CA PHE A 205 -0.17 -1.79 18.17
C PHE A 205 -1.05 -1.15 17.12
N PHE A 206 -0.52 -0.21 16.34
CA PHE A 206 -1.26 0.45 15.28
C PHE A 206 -1.86 -0.55 14.28
N ASP A 207 -1.09 -1.54 13.85
CA ASP A 207 -1.55 -2.52 12.87
C ASP A 207 -2.59 -3.48 13.42
N VAL A 208 -2.40 -3.97 14.65
CA VAL A 208 -3.36 -4.83 15.34
C VAL A 208 -4.66 -4.07 15.59
N PHE A 209 -4.58 -2.82 16.06
CA PHE A 209 -5.76 -1.96 16.24
C PHE A 209 -6.47 -1.73 14.92
N THR A 210 -5.74 -1.28 13.89
CA THR A 210 -6.29 -1.05 12.54
C THR A 210 -6.97 -2.29 12.00
N THR A 211 -6.32 -3.45 12.11
CA THR A 211 -6.89 -4.73 11.67
C THR A 211 -8.12 -5.13 12.48
N ALA A 212 -8.08 -4.98 13.81
CA ALA A 212 -9.21 -5.30 14.67
C ALA A 212 -10.42 -4.42 14.36
N ILE A 213 -10.21 -3.13 14.16
CA ILE A 213 -11.24 -2.16 13.77
C ILE A 213 -11.84 -2.51 12.42
N LEU A 214 -11.01 -2.77 11.41
CA LEU A 214 -11.47 -3.08 10.06
C LEU A 214 -12.20 -4.42 10.02
N THR A 215 -11.70 -5.43 10.76
CA THR A 215 -12.35 -6.74 10.91
C THR A 215 -13.68 -6.62 11.64
N TRP A 216 -13.73 -5.85 12.74
CA TRP A 216 -14.97 -5.56 13.45
C TRP A 216 -15.99 -4.94 12.51
N ARG A 217 -15.60 -3.89 11.77
CA ARG A 217 -16.48 -3.21 10.82
C ARG A 217 -17.00 -4.17 9.76
N MET A 218 -16.11 -4.99 9.23
CA MET A 218 -16.48 -6.02 8.27
C MET A 218 -17.51 -7.00 8.83
N ALA A 219 -17.28 -7.50 10.05
CA ALA A 219 -18.20 -8.39 10.74
C ALA A 219 -19.55 -7.70 11.05
N SER A 220 -19.51 -6.42 11.42
CA SER A 220 -20.69 -5.62 11.71
C SER A 220 -21.53 -5.41 10.45
N MET A 221 -20.93 -5.08 9.31
CA MET A 221 -21.63 -4.97 8.03
C MET A 221 -22.30 -6.30 7.62
N ILE A 222 -21.63 -7.43 7.86
CA ILE A 222 -22.20 -8.77 7.60
C ILE A 222 -23.39 -9.04 8.52
N HIS A 223 -23.28 -8.65 9.80
CA HIS A 223 -24.33 -8.87 10.79
C HIS A 223 -25.57 -8.01 10.49
N PHE A 224 -25.39 -6.73 10.17
CA PHE A 224 -26.49 -5.82 9.83
C PHE A 224 -27.09 -6.10 8.43
N GLY A 225 -26.31 -6.63 7.49
CA GLY A 225 -26.74 -6.96 6.13
C GLY A 225 -27.62 -8.21 5.97
N GLY A 226 -28.16 -8.77 7.07
CA GLY A 226 -28.99 -9.98 7.02
C GLY A 226 -28.21 -11.30 7.00
N GLY A 227 -26.93 -11.28 7.42
CA GLY A 227 -26.09 -12.46 7.57
C GLY A 227 -25.51 -13.00 6.25
N LEU A 228 -24.69 -14.07 6.36
CA LEU A 228 -23.98 -14.67 5.22
C LEU A 228 -24.89 -15.17 4.09
N LYS A 229 -26.17 -15.44 4.36
CA LYS A 229 -27.13 -15.88 3.32
C LYS A 229 -27.44 -14.76 2.33
N SER A 230 -27.52 -13.51 2.79
CA SER A 230 -27.72 -12.34 1.94
C SER A 230 -26.50 -12.07 1.04
N LEU A 231 -25.29 -12.34 1.55
CA LEU A 231 -24.03 -12.18 0.79
C LEU A 231 -23.92 -13.08 -0.43
N ASN A 232 -24.62 -14.23 -0.46
CA ASN A 232 -24.57 -15.10 -1.63
C ASN A 232 -25.29 -14.48 -2.85
N SER A 233 -26.17 -13.50 -2.61
CA SER A 233 -26.84 -12.74 -3.68
C SER A 233 -25.96 -11.59 -4.20
N GLN A 234 -25.13 -10.98 -3.34
CA GLN A 234 -24.30 -9.82 -3.71
C GLN A 234 -22.85 -10.22 -4.02
N LYS A 235 -22.58 -10.48 -5.31
CA LYS A 235 -21.23 -10.77 -5.84
C LYS A 235 -20.18 -9.73 -5.42
N ILE A 236 -20.56 -8.46 -5.31
CA ILE A 236 -19.71 -7.32 -4.93
C ILE A 236 -19.17 -7.48 -3.51
N THR A 237 -20.05 -7.71 -2.53
CA THR A 237 -19.65 -7.80 -1.12
C THR A 237 -18.77 -9.02 -0.90
N LYS A 238 -19.05 -10.14 -1.58
CA LYS A 238 -18.19 -11.33 -1.52
C LYS A 238 -16.76 -11.03 -2.00
N LEU A 239 -16.60 -10.33 -3.12
CA LEU A 239 -15.29 -9.95 -3.64
C LEU A 239 -14.55 -8.99 -2.71
N PHE A 240 -15.27 -8.04 -2.11
CA PHE A 240 -14.73 -7.08 -1.16
C PHE A 240 -14.27 -7.76 0.13
N VAL A 241 -15.11 -8.61 0.73
CA VAL A 241 -14.77 -9.40 1.93
C VAL A 241 -13.54 -10.25 1.64
N GLN A 242 -13.55 -10.97 0.51
CA GLN A 242 -12.49 -11.92 0.19
C GLN A 242 -11.15 -11.21 -0.03
N SER A 243 -11.15 -10.11 -0.79
CA SER A 243 -9.91 -9.35 -1.07
C SER A 243 -9.41 -8.61 0.16
N GLY A 244 -10.32 -7.99 0.93
CA GLY A 244 -9.99 -7.24 2.14
C GLY A 244 -9.49 -8.15 3.27
N VAL A 245 -10.17 -9.26 3.56
CA VAL A 245 -9.78 -10.17 4.64
C VAL A 245 -8.42 -10.81 4.36
N VAL A 246 -8.17 -11.26 3.13
CA VAL A 246 -6.86 -11.82 2.75
C VAL A 246 -5.77 -10.75 2.91
N TYR A 247 -6.05 -9.50 2.53
CA TYR A 247 -5.14 -8.38 2.74
C TYR A 247 -4.80 -8.18 4.23
N PHE A 248 -5.81 -8.02 5.09
CA PHE A 248 -5.61 -7.77 6.51
C PHE A 248 -4.89 -8.92 7.22
N ALA A 249 -5.26 -10.16 6.91
CA ALA A 249 -4.61 -11.34 7.46
C ALA A 249 -3.14 -11.44 7.04
N THR A 250 -2.83 -11.14 5.77
CA THR A 250 -1.45 -11.19 5.25
C THR A 250 -0.57 -10.14 5.92
N ILE A 251 -1.06 -8.89 6.01
CA ILE A 251 -0.33 -7.77 6.63
C ILE A 251 -0.07 -8.07 8.12
N THR A 252 -1.10 -8.50 8.85
CA THR A 252 -0.99 -8.84 10.27
C THR A 252 -0.02 -9.99 10.51
N GLY A 253 -0.05 -11.03 9.66
CA GLY A 253 0.87 -12.16 9.75
C GLY A 253 2.33 -11.74 9.53
N LEU A 254 2.61 -10.86 8.56
CA LEU A 254 3.94 -10.34 8.30
C LEU A 254 4.46 -9.49 9.47
N GLN A 255 3.62 -8.63 10.03
CA GLN A 255 3.98 -7.80 11.17
C GLN A 255 4.24 -8.65 12.41
N LEU A 256 3.37 -9.62 12.70
CA LEU A 256 3.56 -10.59 13.79
C LEU A 256 4.86 -11.37 13.62
N GLY A 257 5.15 -11.83 12.40
CA GLY A 257 6.42 -12.46 12.06
C GLY A 257 7.62 -11.54 12.33
N GLY A 258 7.48 -10.24 12.05
CA GLY A 258 8.51 -9.23 12.31
C GLY A 258 8.85 -9.10 13.79
N VAL A 259 7.84 -9.17 14.65
CA VAL A 259 7.98 -9.16 16.11
C VAL A 259 8.69 -10.40 16.60
N ILE A 260 8.25 -11.58 16.13
CA ILE A 260 8.84 -12.85 16.55
C ILE A 260 10.32 -12.87 16.17
N LEU A 261 10.65 -12.46 14.93
CA LEU A 261 12.03 -12.37 14.45
C LEU A 261 12.86 -11.31 15.16
N TYR A 262 12.24 -10.27 15.72
CA TYR A 262 12.94 -9.26 16.52
C TYR A 262 13.46 -9.82 17.84
N PHE A 263 12.70 -10.71 18.49
CA PHE A 263 13.13 -11.39 19.71
C PHE A 263 14.17 -12.50 19.46
N LEU A 264 14.44 -12.86 18.20
CA LEU A 264 15.51 -13.79 17.87
C LEU A 264 16.88 -13.07 17.91
N PRO A 265 17.93 -13.70 18.48
CA PRO A 265 19.23 -13.08 18.71
C PRO A 265 19.98 -12.65 17.44
N GLN A 266 19.49 -13.04 16.26
CA GLN A 266 20.12 -12.71 14.99
C GLN A 266 19.63 -11.38 14.41
N GLY A 267 18.43 -10.88 14.72
CA GLY A 267 17.90 -9.55 14.33
C GLY A 267 17.79 -9.21 12.83
N VAL A 268 18.63 -9.79 11.97
CA VAL A 268 18.76 -9.49 10.54
C VAL A 268 17.46 -9.74 9.79
N TYR A 269 16.78 -10.83 10.12
CA TYR A 269 15.55 -11.22 9.43
C TYR A 269 14.39 -10.27 9.74
N SER A 270 14.39 -9.60 10.90
CA SER A 270 13.34 -8.62 11.23
C SER A 270 13.41 -7.42 10.29
N THR A 271 14.61 -6.89 10.03
CA THR A 271 14.82 -5.79 9.07
C THR A 271 14.41 -6.20 7.66
N VAL A 272 14.75 -7.42 7.23
CA VAL A 272 14.35 -7.95 5.92
C VAL A 272 12.83 -8.03 5.83
N LEU A 273 12.16 -8.62 6.81
CA LEU A 273 10.72 -8.79 6.78
C LEU A 273 9.97 -7.45 6.80
N ASN A 274 10.41 -6.49 7.63
CA ASN A 274 9.84 -5.14 7.67
C ASN A 274 9.89 -4.45 6.30
N ASN A 275 11.02 -4.61 5.60
CA ASN A 275 11.22 -4.12 4.24
C ASN A 275 10.30 -4.78 3.19
N TYR A 276 9.88 -6.02 3.42
CA TYR A 276 8.89 -6.71 2.58
C TYR A 276 7.47 -6.29 2.92
N THR A 277 7.15 -6.04 4.19
CA THR A 277 5.81 -5.58 4.61
C THR A 277 5.40 -4.33 3.85
N LEU A 278 6.31 -3.37 3.68
CA LEU A 278 6.04 -2.15 2.93
C LEU A 278 5.72 -2.40 1.46
N LEU A 279 6.53 -3.26 0.81
CA LEU A 279 6.32 -3.65 -0.57
C LEU A 279 4.98 -4.37 -0.75
N LEU A 280 4.71 -5.36 0.09
CA LEU A 280 3.50 -6.17 0.03
C LEU A 280 2.25 -5.33 0.32
N SER A 281 2.32 -4.38 1.26
CA SER A 281 1.24 -3.41 1.51
C SER A 281 0.91 -2.57 0.27
N SER A 282 1.93 -2.08 -0.44
CA SER A 282 1.73 -1.31 -1.68
C SER A 282 1.10 -2.16 -2.79
N ILE A 283 1.60 -3.39 -3.00
CA ILE A 283 1.06 -4.35 -3.99
C ILE A 283 -0.40 -4.64 -3.68
N LEU A 284 -0.69 -5.10 -2.45
CA LEU A 284 -2.03 -5.53 -2.10
C LEU A 284 -3.06 -4.39 -2.21
N VAL A 285 -2.66 -3.16 -1.86
CA VAL A 285 -3.58 -2.01 -2.00
C VAL A 285 -3.73 -1.58 -3.44
N SER A 286 -2.69 -1.67 -4.26
CA SER A 286 -2.82 -1.46 -5.70
C SER A 286 -3.82 -2.44 -6.31
N HIS A 287 -3.76 -3.72 -5.92
CA HIS A 287 -4.73 -4.75 -6.34
C HIS A 287 -6.14 -4.45 -5.85
N PHE A 288 -6.28 -4.07 -4.58
CA PHE A 288 -7.57 -3.69 -4.03
C PHE A 288 -8.20 -2.52 -4.79
N LEU A 289 -7.43 -1.45 -5.05
CA LEU A 289 -7.90 -0.29 -5.80
C LEU A 289 -8.27 -0.65 -7.25
N LEU A 290 -7.49 -1.50 -7.91
CA LEU A 290 -7.82 -2.00 -9.26
C LEU A 290 -9.08 -2.86 -9.27
N ASN A 291 -9.25 -3.74 -8.28
CA ASN A 291 -10.44 -4.59 -8.15
C ASN A 291 -11.69 -3.73 -7.91
N LEU A 292 -11.60 -2.69 -7.08
CA LEU A 292 -12.71 -1.74 -6.88
C LEU A 292 -13.09 -1.05 -8.18
N ARG A 293 -12.12 -0.57 -8.96
CA ARG A 293 -12.40 0.07 -10.25
C ARG A 293 -13.00 -0.89 -11.25
N GLN A 294 -12.44 -2.09 -11.34
CA GLN A 294 -12.96 -3.11 -12.24
C GLN A 294 -14.41 -3.44 -11.90
N LEU A 295 -14.75 -3.52 -10.61
CA LEU A 295 -16.10 -3.78 -10.16
C LEU A 295 -17.09 -2.68 -10.56
N VAL A 296 -16.65 -1.41 -10.52
CA VAL A 296 -17.44 -0.27 -10.98
C VAL A 296 -17.56 -0.26 -12.51
N TYR A 297 -16.52 -0.68 -13.23
CA TYR A 297 -16.51 -0.74 -14.68
C TYR A 297 -17.38 -1.88 -15.23
N ASP A 298 -17.31 -3.06 -14.62
CA ASP A 298 -18.05 -4.27 -15.05
C ASP A 298 -19.47 -4.32 -14.44
N GLY A 299 -19.80 -3.43 -13.50
CA GLY A 299 -21.05 -3.42 -12.77
C GLY A 299 -22.22 -2.86 -13.60
N ASP A 300 -23.37 -3.54 -13.51
CA ASP A 300 -24.66 -3.04 -14.00
C ASP A 300 -24.96 -1.69 -13.31
N PRO A 301 -25.27 -0.60 -14.05
CA PRO A 301 -25.48 0.74 -13.48
C PRO A 301 -26.45 0.75 -12.30
N ASP A 302 -27.46 -0.12 -12.30
CA ASP A 302 -28.49 -0.17 -11.25
C ASP A 302 -28.01 -0.78 -9.92
N VAL A 303 -27.01 -1.68 -9.95
CA VAL A 303 -26.48 -2.33 -8.73
C VAL A 303 -25.34 -1.50 -8.12
N THR A 304 -24.63 -0.77 -8.97
CA THR A 304 -23.40 -0.06 -8.60
C THR A 304 -23.68 1.19 -7.77
N THR A 305 -24.78 1.90 -8.05
CA THR A 305 -25.20 3.11 -7.30
C THR A 305 -25.46 2.82 -5.83
N THR A 306 -26.17 1.74 -5.50
CA THR A 306 -26.56 1.41 -4.12
C THR A 306 -25.34 1.00 -3.27
N ALA A 307 -24.40 0.25 -3.86
CA ALA A 307 -23.19 -0.19 -3.16
C ALA A 307 -22.15 0.93 -2.99
N MET A 308 -22.03 1.85 -3.97
CA MET A 308 -21.15 3.02 -3.85
C MET A 308 -21.74 4.09 -2.94
N GLN A 309 -23.08 4.24 -2.90
CA GLN A 309 -23.75 5.18 -1.97
C GLN A 309 -23.49 4.84 -0.51
N SER A 310 -23.34 3.56 -0.13
CA SER A 310 -23.00 3.21 1.26
C SER A 310 -21.55 3.54 1.64
N MET A 311 -20.67 3.71 0.64
CA MET A 311 -19.30 4.20 0.82
C MET A 311 -19.16 5.70 0.57
N SER A 312 -20.26 6.42 0.31
CA SER A 312 -20.25 7.86 0.10
C SER A 312 -19.71 8.59 1.33
N PHE A 313 -18.68 9.42 1.13
CA PHE A 313 -18.29 10.45 2.08
C PHE A 313 -19.47 11.39 2.35
N ALA A 314 -19.51 11.94 3.56
CA ALA A 314 -20.64 12.68 4.13
C ALA A 314 -21.37 13.58 3.11
N PRO A 315 -22.70 13.42 2.95
CA PRO A 315 -23.50 14.47 2.33
C PRO A 315 -23.33 15.73 3.16
N SER A 316 -23.04 16.85 2.50
CA SER A 316 -22.88 18.15 3.17
C SER A 316 -24.14 18.46 3.99
N PRO A 317 -24.04 18.63 5.33
CA PRO A 317 -25.19 18.94 6.18
C PRO A 317 -25.44 20.45 6.11
N ASN A 318 -26.04 20.89 5.01
CA ASN A 318 -26.80 22.14 4.83
C ASN A 318 -26.71 22.55 3.36
N ASP A 319 -27.71 22.16 2.58
CA ASP A 319 -28.04 22.90 1.36
C ASP A 319 -29.55 23.14 1.36
N SER A 320 -29.99 23.94 2.35
CA SER A 320 -31.23 24.68 2.26
C SER A 320 -30.90 26.01 1.60
N ASP A 321 -31.22 26.08 0.32
CA ASP A 321 -31.45 27.27 -0.50
C ASP A 321 -30.36 28.37 -0.50
N HIS A 322 -29.78 28.57 -1.68
CA HIS A 322 -28.96 29.72 -2.11
C HIS A 322 -27.46 29.68 -1.77
N ALA A 323 -26.68 28.96 -2.59
CA ALA A 323 -25.73 29.56 -3.55
C ALA A 323 -24.90 28.45 -4.20
N LYS A 324 -25.06 28.27 -5.51
CA LYS A 324 -24.31 27.34 -6.36
C LYS A 324 -22.83 27.74 -6.43
N ILE A 325 -22.04 27.35 -5.45
CA ILE A 325 -20.60 27.17 -5.60
C ILE A 325 -20.37 25.67 -5.55
N HIS A 326 -20.21 25.09 -6.75
CA HIS A 326 -19.93 23.66 -6.97
C HIS A 326 -18.59 23.27 -6.32
N ALA A 327 -18.58 23.06 -5.01
CA ALA A 327 -17.56 22.23 -4.38
C ALA A 327 -17.90 20.78 -4.74
N ARG A 328 -17.33 20.30 -5.85
CA ARG A 328 -17.37 18.88 -6.22
C ARG A 328 -16.74 18.09 -5.09
N THR A 329 -17.56 17.40 -4.31
CA THR A 329 -17.08 16.47 -3.30
C THR A 329 -16.38 15.31 -4.03
N LEU A 330 -15.37 14.73 -3.39
CA LEU A 330 -14.57 13.63 -3.94
C LEU A 330 -15.46 12.49 -4.49
N MET A 331 -16.66 12.31 -3.91
CA MET A 331 -17.68 11.36 -4.35
C MET A 331 -18.41 11.71 -5.65
N ASP A 332 -18.61 12.99 -5.95
CA ASP A 332 -19.13 13.45 -7.24
C ASP A 332 -18.13 13.17 -8.38
N GLU A 333 -16.88 12.89 -8.02
CA GLU A 333 -15.83 12.43 -8.92
C GLU A 333 -15.78 10.90 -9.06
N PHE A 334 -16.29 10.14 -8.08
CA PHE A 334 -16.43 8.69 -8.13
C PHE A 334 -17.77 8.23 -8.71
N SER A 335 -18.82 9.03 -8.61
CA SER A 335 -20.06 8.81 -9.34
C SER A 335 -19.73 8.77 -10.83
N VAL A 336 -20.17 7.70 -11.49
CA VAL A 336 -20.10 7.58 -12.94
C VAL A 336 -20.77 8.85 -13.49
N PRO A 337 -20.13 9.64 -14.38
CA PRO A 337 -20.88 10.68 -15.08
C PRO A 337 -22.05 9.95 -15.69
N SER A 338 -23.27 10.24 -15.23
CA SER A 338 -24.46 9.64 -15.80
C SER A 338 -24.30 9.85 -17.30
N TYR A 339 -24.06 8.77 -18.04
CA TYR A 339 -23.99 8.82 -19.49
C TYR A 339 -25.44 9.07 -19.91
N SER A 340 -25.94 10.28 -19.70
CA SER A 340 -27.02 10.87 -20.47
C SER A 340 -26.45 11.16 -21.87
N TYR A 341 -25.93 10.12 -22.51
CA TYR A 341 -25.94 10.10 -23.95
C TYR A 341 -27.41 10.07 -24.34
N PHE A 342 -27.89 11.24 -24.74
CA PHE A 342 -28.34 11.40 -26.11
C PHE A 342 -29.42 10.38 -26.54
N PHE A 343 -30.42 10.17 -25.69
CA PHE A 343 -31.78 9.99 -26.19
C PHE A 343 -32.38 11.39 -26.31
N GLU A 344 -31.78 12.21 -27.18
CA GLU A 344 -32.47 13.35 -27.75
C GLU A 344 -33.65 12.74 -28.49
N ALA A 345 -34.84 12.99 -27.94
CA ALA A 345 -36.09 12.54 -28.49
C ALA A 345 -36.12 12.92 -29.98
N THR A 346 -36.09 11.93 -30.85
CA THR A 346 -36.85 12.02 -32.10
C THR A 346 -38.32 12.07 -31.71
N ASP A 347 -38.75 13.24 -31.26
CA ASP A 347 -40.11 13.71 -31.36
C ASP A 347 -40.39 13.87 -32.87
N ARG A 348 -40.70 12.73 -33.50
CA ARG A 348 -41.24 12.69 -34.85
C ARG A 348 -42.76 12.69 -34.73
N SER A 349 -43.28 13.78 -34.17
CA SER A 349 -44.62 14.27 -34.45
C SER A 349 -44.69 14.67 -35.92
N SER A 350 -45.07 13.71 -36.76
CA SER A 350 -45.66 13.99 -38.07
C SER A 350 -46.86 13.07 -38.19
N GLY A 351 -48.02 13.64 -37.86
CA GLY A 351 -49.30 12.99 -38.04
C GLY A 351 -49.51 12.54 -39.48
N MET A 352 -50.09 11.37 -39.63
CA MET A 352 -50.85 11.04 -40.81
C MET A 352 -52.08 10.25 -40.37
N GLU A 353 -53.22 10.95 -40.43
CA GLU A 353 -54.54 10.39 -40.37
C GLU A 353 -54.73 9.29 -41.41
N MET A 354 -55.27 8.17 -40.92
CA MET A 354 -56.49 7.53 -41.42
C MET A 354 -56.54 7.22 -42.93
N GLN A 355 -56.28 5.95 -43.26
CA GLN A 355 -57.02 5.30 -44.34
C GLN A 355 -57.45 3.89 -43.96
N THR A 356 -58.74 3.82 -43.66
CA THR A 356 -59.66 2.69 -43.71
C THR A 356 -59.46 1.85 -44.98
N GLY A 357 -59.40 0.52 -44.87
CA GLY A 357 -59.58 -0.31 -46.06
C GLY A 357 -59.17 -1.78 -45.95
N ALA A 358 -60.20 -2.63 -45.84
CA ALA A 358 -60.33 -3.95 -46.47
C ALA A 358 -59.46 -5.14 -45.99
N ALA A 359 -60.16 -6.04 -45.31
CA ALA A 359 -60.14 -7.50 -45.45
C ALA A 359 -59.30 -8.11 -46.59
N LEU A 360 -58.46 -9.09 -46.24
CA LEU A 360 -58.29 -10.30 -47.04
C LEU A 360 -57.88 -11.48 -46.15
N GLU A 361 -58.69 -12.53 -46.20
CA GLU A 361 -58.41 -13.89 -45.70
C GLU A 361 -57.15 -14.48 -46.36
N ARG A 362 -56.33 -15.24 -45.62
CA ARG A 362 -56.33 -16.73 -45.62
C ARG A 362 -55.09 -17.32 -44.90
N PRO A 363 -55.21 -18.58 -44.43
CA PRO A 363 -54.20 -19.32 -43.65
C PRO A 363 -53.22 -20.08 -44.57
N ASP A 364 -52.16 -20.62 -43.96
CA ASP A 364 -51.49 -21.92 -44.25
C ASP A 364 -50.15 -21.91 -43.46
N GLU A 365 -50.01 -22.71 -42.39
CA GLU A 365 -49.54 -24.09 -42.45
C GLU A 365 -48.15 -24.25 -43.09
N VAL A 366 -47.07 -24.20 -42.29
CA VAL A 366 -45.86 -25.02 -42.56
C VAL A 366 -45.26 -25.49 -41.25
N GLN A 367 -45.60 -26.73 -40.95
CA GLN A 367 -44.89 -27.67 -40.09
C GLN A 367 -43.50 -27.94 -40.69
N ARG A 368 -42.40 -27.80 -39.94
CA ARG A 368 -41.14 -28.45 -40.30
C ARG A 368 -40.44 -29.07 -39.10
N ASN A 369 -40.51 -30.38 -39.14
CA ASN A 369 -39.87 -31.39 -38.31
C ASN A 369 -38.37 -31.52 -38.62
N VAL A 370 -37.65 -32.06 -37.62
CA VAL A 370 -36.47 -32.95 -37.71
C VAL A 370 -35.13 -32.32 -38.13
N VAL A 371 -34.09 -32.46 -37.29
CA VAL A 371 -32.91 -33.33 -37.53
C VAL A 371 -32.18 -33.58 -36.20
N SER A 372 -32.14 -34.85 -35.77
CA SER A 372 -31.12 -35.42 -34.89
C SER A 372 -29.78 -35.47 -35.60
N THR A 373 -28.69 -35.20 -34.90
CA THR A 373 -27.40 -35.82 -35.22
C THR A 373 -26.58 -35.97 -33.95
N ASP A 374 -26.43 -37.23 -33.54
CA ASP A 374 -25.35 -37.75 -32.70
C ASP A 374 -24.00 -37.62 -33.44
N VAL A 375 -22.94 -37.27 -32.71
CA VAL A 375 -21.61 -37.90 -32.75
C VAL A 375 -21.03 -37.87 -31.34
#